data_AF-A0A848G8J2-F1
#
_entry.id   AF-A0A848G8J2-F1
#
_cell.length_a   1.000
_cell.length_b   1.000
_cell.length_c   1.000
_cell.angle_alpha   90.00
_cell.angle_beta   90.00
_cell.angle_gamma   90.00
#
_symmetry.space_group_name_H-M   'P 1'
#
loop_
_entity.id
_entity.type
_entity.pdbx_description
1 polymer ?
#
loop_
_entity_poly.entity_id
_entity_poly.type
_entity_poly.pdbx_seq_one_letter_code
_entity_poly.pdbx_strand_id
1 'polypeptide(L)'
;MTPLRFAIYLPDGPLPAWIGRLLKLCAAADELRLVGVLRSQQALPGPDLAERIDGLLFDRGASLFRHGPLQGAEGLPVWRQADPSAAQAQTWLADLHCDVLLDLRQGADGLCGGPSHQWSLELDGLPAIHPLAGARPVVQGSDTTTIRLRALRSGETLDASLGAACNFSIRRNRHRAIAKGMGMLRRALLRLARGGNPATARAPLPCTAPTASTGASSRLGAMLRHTARRALRKAVSRDQWGIALAFGNEVCLDPAQARLILPPSDRFWADPMVWPAADRGWWVFIEEVIYAEGRGTLKAIRVYPDGSWEQPVPVMARPWHLSYPFLFWWEGALWMVPESGSNRTVELYRCTGMPDRWEKAVDLLTGIDLVDATVFAHGGRWWLLGNVSEPGADKHDELHAFHAPSPLGPWEPHAANPVVSDARVARPAGPLFRHGGRLLRPAQVCVPEYGHALVLRRIERLTPTEYVESTERRIDPGWLPGIACIHTLSHEAGLTAFDFLIRRSRLSQPAAALRRATLHEASHRRQDK
;
A
#
# COMPACT_ATOMS: atom_id res chain seq x y z
N MET A 1 0.69 9.65 32.15
CA MET A 1 -0.24 8.54 31.94
C MET A 1 0.47 7.25 32.32
N THR A 2 -0.21 6.30 32.94
CA THR A 2 0.38 4.98 33.24
C THR A 2 0.52 4.19 31.94
N PRO A 3 1.70 3.64 31.60
CA PRO A 3 1.88 2.90 30.35
C PRO A 3 1.08 1.60 30.38
N LEU A 4 0.56 1.20 29.21
CA LEU A 4 -0.07 -0.09 28.99
C LEU A 4 1.00 -1.19 29.11
N ARG A 5 0.80 -2.12 30.03
CA ARG A 5 1.72 -3.22 30.31
C ARG A 5 1.32 -4.42 29.46
N PHE A 6 2.24 -4.92 28.65
CA PHE A 6 1.99 -6.12 27.86
C PHE A 6 3.05 -7.19 28.10
N ALA A 7 2.66 -8.45 27.96
CA ALA A 7 3.55 -9.60 27.97
C ALA A 7 3.46 -10.34 26.64
N ILE A 8 4.47 -11.16 26.34
CA ILE A 8 4.53 -11.93 25.09
C ILE A 8 4.74 -13.41 25.40
N TYR A 9 3.94 -14.27 24.75
CA TYR A 9 4.06 -15.72 24.85
C TYR A 9 4.64 -16.29 23.57
N LEU A 10 5.81 -16.93 23.69
CA LEU A 10 6.64 -17.35 22.59
C LEU A 10 6.93 -18.87 22.66
N PRO A 11 7.19 -19.51 21.51
CA PRO A 11 7.80 -20.84 21.45
C PRO A 11 9.14 -20.91 22.19
N ASP A 12 9.59 -22.13 22.49
CA ASP A 12 10.95 -22.32 22.99
C ASP A 12 12.03 -22.21 21.89
N GLY A 13 13.29 -22.22 22.31
CA GLY A 13 14.45 -22.14 21.43
C GLY A 13 14.67 -20.77 20.77
N PRO A 14 15.57 -20.71 19.76
CA PRO A 14 15.84 -19.53 18.97
C PRO A 14 14.59 -19.01 18.24
N LEU A 15 14.43 -17.69 18.16
CA LEU A 15 13.27 -17.04 17.55
C LEU A 15 13.66 -16.24 16.31
N PRO A 16 12.73 -16.06 15.35
CA PRO A 16 12.98 -15.22 14.18
C PRO A 16 13.15 -13.74 14.58
N ALA A 17 14.09 -13.06 13.93
CA ALA A 17 14.49 -11.68 14.25
C ALA A 17 13.35 -10.64 14.22
N TRP A 18 12.26 -10.90 13.49
CA TRP A 18 11.09 -10.00 13.48
C TRP A 18 10.43 -9.86 14.85
N ILE A 19 10.52 -10.86 15.74
CA ILE A 19 10.00 -10.75 17.11
C ILE A 19 10.73 -9.64 17.86
N GLY A 20 12.06 -9.64 17.82
CA GLY A 20 12.86 -8.57 18.43
C GLY A 20 12.60 -7.21 17.78
N ARG A 21 12.33 -7.18 16.46
CA ARG A 21 11.93 -5.94 15.77
C ARG A 21 10.57 -5.43 16.23
N LEU A 22 9.59 -6.32 16.45
CA LEU A 22 8.29 -5.96 17.04
C LEU A 22 8.47 -5.36 18.43
N LEU A 23 9.29 -5.99 19.29
CA LEU A 23 9.54 -5.47 20.64
C LEU A 23 10.18 -4.08 20.61
N LYS A 24 11.16 -3.86 19.73
CA LYS A 24 11.77 -2.53 19.52
C LYS A 24 10.76 -1.50 19.02
N LEU A 25 9.86 -1.88 18.10
CA LEU A 25 8.80 -1.00 17.61
C LEU A 25 7.81 -0.60 18.71
N CYS A 26 7.46 -1.53 19.60
CA CYS A 26 6.60 -1.22 20.75
C CYS A 26 7.33 -0.38 21.79
N ALA A 27 8.60 -0.70 22.10
CA ALA A 27 9.41 0.02 23.09
C ALA A 27 9.75 1.47 22.69
N ALA A 28 9.63 1.81 21.40
CA ALA A 28 9.79 3.18 20.92
C ALA A 28 8.58 4.10 21.25
N ALA A 29 7.54 3.60 21.91
CA ALA A 29 6.41 4.38 22.39
C ALA A 29 6.37 4.38 23.92
N ASP A 30 6.38 5.57 24.51
CA ASP A 30 6.36 5.75 25.98
C ASP A 30 5.06 5.22 26.61
N GLU A 31 3.98 5.11 25.83
CA GLU A 31 2.70 4.57 26.29
C GLU A 31 2.71 3.04 26.45
N LEU A 32 3.74 2.33 25.98
CA LEU A 32 3.79 0.86 25.97
C LEU A 32 4.96 0.34 26.79
N ARG A 33 4.72 -0.68 27.62
CA ARG A 33 5.77 -1.32 28.42
C ARG A 33 5.68 -2.84 28.35
N LEU A 34 6.75 -3.47 27.88
CA LEU A 34 6.91 -4.93 27.98
C LEU A 34 7.25 -5.29 29.44
N VAL A 35 6.45 -6.16 30.07
CA VAL A 35 6.62 -6.52 31.49
C VAL A 35 7.09 -7.95 31.73
N GLY A 36 6.96 -8.84 30.75
CA GLY A 36 7.37 -10.23 30.92
C GLY A 36 7.32 -11.05 29.64
N VAL A 37 8.05 -12.16 29.64
CA VAL A 37 8.11 -13.13 28.54
C VAL A 37 7.73 -14.50 29.04
N LEU A 38 6.74 -15.12 28.40
CA LEU A 38 6.40 -16.53 28.60
C LEU A 38 7.03 -17.37 27.49
N ARG A 39 7.49 -18.56 27.86
CA ARG A 39 8.12 -19.51 26.94
C ARG A 39 7.39 -20.84 27.02
N SER A 40 6.88 -21.33 25.89
CA SER A 40 6.28 -22.66 25.83
C SER A 40 7.39 -23.72 25.85
N GLN A 41 7.01 -24.99 25.88
CA GLN A 41 7.96 -26.10 25.72
C GLN A 41 8.18 -26.50 24.26
N GLN A 42 7.30 -26.05 23.38
CA GLN A 42 7.36 -26.39 21.97
C GLN A 42 8.25 -25.38 21.26
N ALA A 43 9.38 -25.86 20.72
CA ALA A 43 10.20 -25.07 19.83
C ALA A 43 9.54 -24.91 18.45
N LEU A 44 10.00 -23.92 17.69
CA LEU A 44 9.63 -23.79 16.28
C LEU A 44 10.24 -24.95 15.47
N PRO A 45 9.50 -25.51 14.50
CA PRO A 45 10.08 -26.47 13.58
C PRO A 45 11.17 -25.78 12.73
N GLY A 46 12.22 -26.53 12.43
CA GLY A 46 13.28 -26.05 11.55
C GLY A 46 12.78 -25.83 10.11
N PRO A 47 13.48 -25.00 9.32
CA PRO A 47 13.09 -24.74 7.94
C PRO A 47 13.24 -25.99 7.08
N ASP A 48 12.20 -26.29 6.30
CA ASP A 48 12.22 -27.36 5.31
C ASP A 48 13.06 -26.98 4.07
N LEU A 49 13.18 -27.91 3.12
CA LEU A 49 13.95 -27.69 1.90
C LEU A 49 13.43 -26.51 1.06
N ALA A 50 12.12 -26.31 0.99
CA ALA A 50 11.50 -25.25 0.20
C ALA A 50 11.86 -23.87 0.78
N GLU A 51 11.77 -23.74 2.10
CA GLU A 51 12.13 -22.52 2.82
C GLU A 51 13.63 -22.22 2.72
N ARG A 52 14.50 -23.23 2.78
CA ARG A 52 15.94 -23.04 2.61
C ARG A 52 16.29 -22.50 1.23
N ILE A 53 15.70 -23.07 0.17
CA ILE A 53 15.95 -22.65 -1.22
C ILE A 53 15.39 -21.25 -1.48
N ASP A 54 14.11 -21.02 -1.15
CA ASP A 54 13.48 -19.68 -1.25
C ASP A 54 14.29 -18.66 -0.43
N GLY A 55 14.83 -19.12 0.69
CA GLY A 55 15.67 -18.33 1.55
C GLY A 55 16.98 -17.88 0.93
N LEU A 56 17.74 -18.80 0.34
CA LEU A 56 19.00 -18.50 -0.36
C LEU A 56 18.82 -17.53 -1.53
N LEU A 57 17.67 -17.59 -2.23
CA LEU A 57 17.41 -16.76 -3.40
C LEU A 57 17.00 -15.32 -3.05
N PHE A 58 16.26 -15.15 -1.95
CA PHE A 58 15.54 -13.89 -1.70
C PHE A 58 15.89 -13.17 -0.40
N ASP A 59 16.70 -13.75 0.49
CA ASP A 59 17.35 -12.96 1.53
C ASP A 59 18.55 -12.22 0.96
N ARG A 60 18.46 -10.89 0.94
CA ARG A 60 19.64 -10.03 0.81
C ARG A 60 19.66 -9.10 2.02
N GLY A 61 20.74 -9.15 2.81
CA GLY A 61 20.90 -8.33 4.02
C GLY A 61 20.36 -8.96 5.32
N ALA A 62 19.89 -8.12 6.25
CA ALA A 62 19.40 -8.53 7.56
C ALA A 62 17.99 -9.15 7.47
N SER A 63 17.91 -10.48 7.49
CA SER A 63 16.65 -11.20 7.38
C SER A 63 15.80 -11.12 8.64
N LEU A 64 14.51 -10.83 8.46
CA LEU A 64 13.47 -10.96 9.50
C LEU A 64 13.31 -12.39 10.04
N PHE A 65 13.80 -13.39 9.30
CA PHE A 65 13.61 -14.80 9.61
C PHE A 65 14.87 -15.49 10.11
N ARG A 66 15.98 -14.75 10.27
CA ARG A 66 17.17 -15.30 10.91
C ARG A 66 16.83 -15.61 12.36
N HIS A 67 17.07 -16.85 12.78
CA HIS A 67 16.80 -17.27 14.14
C HIS A 67 17.96 -16.90 15.06
N GLY A 68 17.64 -16.45 16.26
CA GLY A 68 18.62 -16.04 17.26
C GLY A 68 18.00 -15.89 18.65
N PRO A 69 18.79 -15.43 19.64
CA PRO A 69 18.25 -15.07 20.95
C PRO A 69 17.26 -13.91 20.83
N LEU A 70 16.29 -13.87 21.74
CA LEU A 70 15.34 -12.75 21.82
C LEU A 70 16.09 -11.48 22.21
N GLN A 71 16.04 -10.46 21.35
CA GLN A 71 16.58 -9.13 21.63
C GLN A 71 15.48 -8.20 22.17
N GLY A 72 15.83 -7.28 23.07
CA GLY A 72 14.92 -6.29 23.61
C GLY A 72 14.04 -6.81 24.76
N ALA A 73 14.46 -7.89 25.40
CA ALA A 73 13.82 -8.49 26.58
C ALA A 73 14.83 -8.78 27.69
N GLU A 74 16.01 -8.15 27.63
CA GLU A 74 17.09 -8.32 28.59
C GLU A 74 16.65 -7.84 29.98
N GLY A 75 16.88 -8.64 31.02
CA GLY A 75 16.52 -8.30 32.40
C GLY A 75 15.03 -8.40 32.74
N LEU A 76 14.16 -8.77 31.79
CA LEU A 76 12.75 -9.01 32.07
C LEU A 76 12.53 -10.36 32.75
N PRO A 77 11.49 -10.48 33.61
CA PRO A 77 11.12 -11.75 34.18
C PRO A 77 10.66 -12.69 33.06
N VAL A 78 11.24 -13.89 33.04
CA VAL A 78 10.92 -14.94 32.07
C VAL A 78 10.28 -16.10 32.78
N TRP A 79 9.08 -16.46 32.34
CA TRP A 79 8.39 -17.64 32.83
C TRP A 79 8.61 -18.83 31.90
N ARG A 80 9.12 -19.93 32.48
CA ARG A 80 9.39 -21.23 31.84
C ARG A 80 8.93 -22.32 32.80
N GLN A 81 8.00 -23.19 32.43
CA GLN A 81 7.65 -24.32 33.28
C GLN A 81 7.22 -25.56 32.48
N ALA A 82 7.55 -26.73 33.05
CA ALA A 82 7.40 -28.06 32.45
C ALA A 82 5.97 -28.61 32.46
N ASP A 83 5.08 -28.08 33.31
CA ASP A 83 3.64 -28.32 33.20
C ASP A 83 2.87 -27.33 34.09
N PRO A 84 2.45 -26.17 33.57
CA PRO A 84 1.71 -25.21 34.35
C PRO A 84 0.22 -25.42 34.15
N SER A 85 -0.49 -25.74 35.23
CA SER A 85 -1.91 -25.39 35.25
C SER A 85 -1.99 -23.89 34.93
N ALA A 86 -2.90 -23.51 34.02
CA ALA A 86 -3.02 -22.13 33.55
C ALA A 86 -3.03 -21.09 34.71
N ALA A 87 -3.49 -21.51 35.90
CA ALA A 87 -3.51 -20.73 37.14
C ALA A 87 -2.16 -20.11 37.55
N GLN A 88 -1.02 -20.81 37.44
CA GLN A 88 0.26 -20.23 37.89
C GLN A 88 0.77 -19.12 36.94
N ALA A 89 0.59 -19.33 35.64
CA ALA A 89 0.89 -18.30 34.64
C ALA A 89 -0.03 -17.08 34.82
N GLN A 90 -1.29 -17.30 35.18
CA GLN A 90 -2.24 -16.22 35.47
C GLN A 90 -1.79 -15.39 36.66
N THR A 91 -1.48 -16.02 37.80
CA THR A 91 -0.99 -15.31 39.00
C THR A 91 0.26 -14.51 38.68
N TRP A 92 1.23 -15.12 37.98
CA TRP A 92 2.45 -14.43 37.59
C TRP A 92 2.20 -13.22 36.69
N LEU A 93 1.27 -13.33 35.72
CA LEU A 93 0.87 -12.19 34.88
C LEU A 93 0.14 -11.10 35.66
N ALA A 94 -0.67 -11.47 36.66
CA ALA A 94 -1.35 -10.55 37.55
C ALA A 94 -0.36 -9.79 38.45
N ASP A 95 0.66 -10.47 38.98
CA ASP A 95 1.74 -9.86 39.77
C ASP A 95 2.56 -8.85 38.96
N LEU A 96 2.66 -9.06 37.64
CA LEU A 96 3.28 -8.11 36.70
C LEU A 96 2.34 -6.98 36.26
N HIS A 97 1.08 -6.99 36.73
CA HIS A 97 0.01 -6.08 36.29
C HIS A 97 -0.14 -6.06 34.76
N CYS A 98 -0.12 -7.23 34.13
CA CYS A 98 -0.20 -7.32 32.67
C CYS A 98 -1.62 -7.01 32.15
N ASP A 99 -1.74 -6.01 31.27
CA ASP A 99 -2.99 -5.61 30.64
C ASP A 99 -3.29 -6.42 29.36
N VAL A 100 -2.24 -6.76 28.60
CA VAL A 100 -2.36 -7.45 27.29
C VAL A 100 -1.37 -8.60 27.16
N LEU A 101 -1.84 -9.78 26.76
CA LEU A 101 -0.99 -10.91 26.36
C LEU A 101 -0.93 -11.04 24.83
N LEU A 102 0.27 -10.96 24.26
CA LEU A 102 0.51 -11.28 22.86
C LEU A 102 0.92 -12.76 22.74
N ASP A 103 0.00 -13.64 22.36
CA ASP A 103 0.30 -15.06 22.16
C ASP A 103 0.69 -15.32 20.70
N LEU A 104 2.01 -15.46 20.50
CA LEU A 104 2.61 -15.67 19.18
C LEU A 104 3.14 -17.10 19.04
N ARG A 105 2.52 -18.09 19.72
CA ARG A 105 2.83 -19.51 19.54
C ARG A 105 2.12 -20.09 18.31
N GLN A 106 2.52 -21.29 17.89
CA GLN A 106 1.89 -21.99 16.76
C GLN A 106 0.47 -22.49 17.04
N GLY A 107 0.13 -22.75 18.30
CA GLY A 107 -1.21 -23.13 18.76
C GLY A 107 -1.76 -22.07 19.70
N ALA A 108 -1.72 -20.80 19.30
CA ALA A 108 -2.22 -19.70 20.12
C ALA A 108 -3.72 -19.86 20.40
N ASP A 109 -4.03 -20.21 21.65
CA ASP A 109 -5.37 -20.41 22.22
C ASP A 109 -5.63 -19.47 23.40
N GLY A 110 -4.61 -18.69 23.80
CA GLY A 110 -4.65 -17.84 24.96
C GLY A 110 -4.50 -18.61 26.26
N LEU A 111 -4.43 -17.88 27.36
CA LEU A 111 -4.48 -18.38 28.72
C LEU A 111 -5.87 -18.14 29.29
N CYS A 112 -6.63 -19.21 29.52
CA CYS A 112 -7.84 -19.12 30.34
C CYS A 112 -7.51 -18.36 31.63
N GLY A 113 -8.41 -17.50 32.15
CA GLY A 113 -8.15 -16.70 33.36
C GLY A 113 -7.04 -15.63 33.31
N GLY A 114 -6.27 -15.50 32.22
CA GLY A 114 -5.24 -14.46 32.07
C GLY A 114 -5.81 -13.05 31.83
N PRO A 115 -5.02 -12.09 31.30
CA PRO A 115 -5.51 -10.76 30.96
C PRO A 115 -6.77 -10.79 30.07
N SER A 116 -7.59 -9.75 30.15
CA SER A 116 -8.81 -9.61 29.33
C SER A 116 -8.49 -9.50 27.84
N HIS A 117 -7.38 -8.85 27.51
CA HIS A 117 -6.88 -8.71 26.16
C HIS A 117 -5.80 -9.76 25.88
N GLN A 118 -6.11 -10.71 24.99
CA GLN A 118 -5.14 -11.70 24.53
C GLN A 118 -5.23 -11.85 23.03
N TRP A 119 -4.13 -11.59 22.33
CA TRP A 119 -4.13 -11.40 20.88
C TRP A 119 -3.15 -12.31 20.19
N SER A 120 -3.49 -12.73 18.97
CA SER A 120 -2.61 -13.43 18.05
C SER A 120 -2.58 -12.73 16.70
N LEU A 121 -1.40 -12.70 16.08
CA LEU A 121 -1.20 -12.22 14.72
C LEU A 121 -1.17 -13.42 13.77
N GLU A 122 -1.96 -13.36 12.70
CA GLU A 122 -2.15 -14.46 11.76
C GLU A 122 -1.95 -14.02 10.32
N LEU A 123 -1.40 -14.93 9.51
CA LEU A 123 -1.30 -14.81 8.06
C LEU A 123 -2.06 -15.98 7.42
N ASP A 124 -3.15 -15.66 6.73
CA ASP A 124 -4.05 -16.62 6.08
C ASP A 124 -4.45 -17.80 6.98
N GLY A 125 -4.79 -17.49 8.23
CA GLY A 125 -5.31 -18.45 9.22
C GLY A 125 -4.24 -19.23 9.99
N LEU A 126 -2.95 -18.98 9.76
CA LEU A 126 -1.87 -19.53 10.56
C LEU A 126 -1.23 -18.43 11.42
N PRO A 127 -0.82 -18.71 12.68
CA PRO A 127 -0.06 -17.76 13.47
C PRO A 127 1.20 -17.29 12.72
N ALA A 128 1.48 -15.99 12.74
CA ALA A 128 2.54 -15.38 11.93
C ALA A 128 3.94 -15.93 12.21
N ILE A 129 4.15 -16.49 13.41
CA ILE A 129 5.40 -17.16 13.77
C ILE A 129 5.61 -18.48 13.01
N HIS A 130 4.53 -19.14 12.61
CA HIS A 130 4.57 -20.43 11.94
C HIS A 130 5.40 -20.31 10.65
N PRO A 131 6.34 -21.23 10.36
CA PRO A 131 7.23 -21.10 9.20
C PRO A 131 6.50 -20.92 7.86
N LEU A 132 5.40 -21.66 7.70
CA LEU A 132 4.52 -21.63 6.52
C LEU A 132 3.43 -20.53 6.54
N ALA A 133 3.44 -19.61 7.51
CA ALA A 133 2.48 -18.51 7.54
C ALA A 133 2.60 -17.68 6.25
N GLY A 134 1.49 -17.47 5.54
CA GLY A 134 1.47 -16.80 4.23
C GLY A 134 2.01 -17.62 3.05
N ALA A 135 2.29 -18.92 3.21
CA ALA A 135 2.70 -19.78 2.09
C ALA A 135 1.54 -20.13 1.14
N ARG A 136 0.33 -20.29 1.70
CA ARG A 136 -0.86 -20.74 0.96
C ARG A 136 -1.19 -19.84 -0.24
N PRO A 137 -1.26 -18.50 -0.12
CA PRO A 137 -1.47 -17.61 -1.26
C PRO A 137 -0.47 -17.84 -2.39
N VAL A 138 0.81 -18.04 -2.05
CA VAL A 138 1.87 -18.21 -3.05
C VAL A 138 1.70 -19.53 -3.79
N VAL A 139 1.40 -20.62 -3.07
CA VAL A 139 1.20 -21.94 -3.69
C VAL A 139 -0.04 -21.99 -4.56
N GLN A 140 -1.11 -21.32 -4.13
CA GLN A 140 -2.38 -21.27 -4.85
C GLN A 140 -2.38 -20.22 -5.99
N GLY A 141 -1.36 -19.35 -6.05
CA GLY A 141 -1.35 -18.21 -6.95
C GLY A 141 -2.44 -17.19 -6.63
N SER A 142 -2.83 -17.09 -5.36
CA SER A 142 -3.77 -16.06 -4.89
C SER A 142 -3.13 -14.68 -5.00
N ASP A 143 -3.97 -13.71 -5.31
CA ASP A 143 -3.56 -12.32 -5.52
C ASP A 143 -3.30 -11.57 -4.22
N THR A 144 -3.80 -12.11 -3.11
CA THR A 144 -3.80 -11.44 -1.81
C THR A 144 -3.40 -12.37 -0.68
N THR A 145 -2.87 -11.79 0.40
CA THR A 145 -2.53 -12.43 1.66
C THR A 145 -3.32 -11.75 2.77
N THR A 146 -4.09 -12.52 3.54
CA THR A 146 -4.85 -11.98 4.66
C THR A 146 -3.96 -11.85 5.88
N ILE A 147 -3.89 -10.66 6.46
CA ILE A 147 -3.19 -10.38 7.72
C ILE A 147 -4.26 -10.06 8.75
N ARG A 148 -4.24 -10.74 9.90
CA ARG A 148 -5.28 -10.59 10.92
C ARG A 148 -4.70 -10.49 12.31
N LEU A 149 -5.20 -9.54 13.09
CA LEU A 149 -5.05 -9.51 14.54
C LEU A 149 -6.34 -10.05 15.16
N ARG A 150 -6.25 -11.18 15.86
CA ARG A 150 -7.40 -11.89 16.44
C ARG A 150 -7.37 -11.79 17.96
N ALA A 151 -8.52 -11.52 18.57
CA ALA A 151 -8.73 -11.68 20.00
C ALA A 151 -8.98 -13.17 20.31
N LEU A 152 -8.15 -13.78 21.15
CA LEU A 152 -8.18 -15.22 21.40
C LEU A 152 -9.36 -15.65 22.26
N ARG A 153 -9.81 -14.80 23.20
CA ARG A 153 -10.95 -15.10 24.08
C ARG A 153 -12.29 -15.13 23.35
N SER A 154 -12.56 -14.13 22.51
CA SER A 154 -13.82 -14.03 21.76
C SER A 154 -13.75 -14.68 20.38
N GLY A 155 -12.55 -14.91 19.84
CA GLY A 155 -12.33 -15.32 18.45
C GLY A 155 -12.53 -14.19 17.44
N GLU A 156 -12.88 -12.98 17.89
CA GLU A 156 -13.17 -11.83 17.03
C GLU A 156 -11.90 -11.29 16.36
N THR A 157 -12.10 -10.73 15.17
CA THR A 157 -11.04 -10.00 14.47
C THR A 157 -10.99 -8.57 15.00
N LEU A 158 -9.86 -8.20 15.61
CA LEU A 158 -9.61 -6.82 16.05
C LEU A 158 -9.25 -5.92 14.87
N ASP A 159 -8.39 -6.42 13.99
CA ASP A 159 -7.96 -5.70 12.80
C ASP A 159 -7.63 -6.72 11.73
N ALA A 160 -7.88 -6.38 10.47
CA ALA A 160 -7.50 -7.21 9.35
C ALA A 160 -7.17 -6.37 8.13
N SER A 161 -6.30 -6.94 7.30
CA SER A 161 -5.92 -6.37 6.04
C SER A 161 -5.74 -7.41 4.94
N LEU A 162 -6.05 -7.00 3.72
CA LEU A 162 -5.80 -7.74 2.51
C LEU A 162 -4.60 -7.13 1.78
N GLY A 163 -3.42 -7.72 1.96
CA GLY A 163 -2.19 -7.28 1.30
C GLY A 163 -1.96 -7.93 -0.05
N ALA A 164 -1.24 -7.28 -0.95
CA ALA A 164 -0.86 -7.85 -2.25
C ALA A 164 0.09 -9.03 -2.06
N ALA A 165 -0.24 -10.19 -2.64
CA ALA A 165 0.57 -11.39 -2.49
C ALA A 165 1.81 -11.39 -3.39
N CYS A 166 2.94 -11.85 -2.85
CA CYS A 166 4.11 -12.18 -3.67
C CYS A 166 4.00 -13.62 -4.19
N ASN A 167 3.49 -13.79 -5.41
CA ASN A 167 3.19 -15.10 -5.99
C ASN A 167 4.40 -15.96 -6.42
N PHE A 168 5.63 -15.47 -6.27
CA PHE A 168 6.84 -16.21 -6.68
C PHE A 168 7.81 -16.50 -5.53
N SER A 169 7.53 -16.04 -4.31
CA SER A 169 8.36 -16.31 -3.13
C SER A 169 7.53 -16.26 -1.86
N ILE A 170 7.46 -17.39 -1.16
CA ILE A 170 6.78 -17.53 0.14
C ILE A 170 7.41 -16.57 1.15
N ARG A 171 8.74 -16.49 1.14
CA ARG A 171 9.51 -15.69 2.07
C ARG A 171 9.29 -14.20 1.88
N ARG A 172 9.29 -13.71 0.64
CA ARG A 172 8.96 -12.29 0.36
C ARG A 172 7.52 -11.98 0.72
N ASN A 173 6.60 -12.89 0.44
CA ASN A 173 5.20 -12.74 0.82
C ASN A 173 5.05 -12.57 2.33
N ARG A 174 5.63 -13.51 3.08
CA ARG A 174 5.64 -13.52 4.54
C ARG A 174 6.33 -12.28 5.12
N HIS A 175 7.43 -11.82 4.53
CA HIS A 175 8.13 -10.61 4.99
C HIS A 175 7.18 -9.41 4.97
N ARG A 176 6.58 -9.12 3.81
CA ARG A 176 5.67 -7.98 3.63
C ARG A 176 4.49 -8.05 4.60
N ALA A 177 3.91 -9.24 4.73
CA ALA A 177 2.78 -9.48 5.60
C ALA A 177 3.11 -9.30 7.10
N ILE A 178 4.28 -9.78 7.56
CA ILE A 178 4.72 -9.59 8.95
C ILE A 178 5.08 -8.13 9.23
N ALA A 179 5.78 -7.45 8.32
CA ALA A 179 6.13 -6.04 8.47
C ALA A 179 4.87 -5.19 8.75
N LYS A 180 3.82 -5.45 7.98
CA LYS A 180 2.50 -4.85 8.19
C LYS A 180 1.82 -5.31 9.49
N GLY A 181 1.83 -6.60 9.77
CA GLY A 181 1.25 -7.17 11.00
C GLY A 181 1.85 -6.59 12.29
N MET A 182 3.16 -6.27 12.29
CA MET A 182 3.81 -5.58 13.41
C MET A 182 3.23 -4.17 13.63
N GLY A 183 3.03 -3.40 12.55
CA GLY A 183 2.39 -2.07 12.62
C GLY A 183 0.94 -2.16 13.10
N MET A 184 0.18 -3.12 12.58
CA MET A 184 -1.19 -3.42 13.01
C MET A 184 -1.26 -3.69 14.53
N LEU A 185 -0.39 -4.56 15.04
CA LEU A 185 -0.33 -4.89 16.45
C LEU A 185 0.03 -3.67 17.32
N ARG A 186 1.07 -2.92 16.92
CA ARG A 186 1.50 -1.71 17.64
C ARG A 186 0.37 -0.68 17.71
N ARG A 187 -0.35 -0.45 16.62
CA ARG A 187 -1.47 0.50 16.59
C ARG A 187 -2.62 0.07 17.49
N ALA A 188 -2.96 -1.23 17.53
CA ALA A 188 -3.98 -1.75 18.45
C ALA A 188 -3.59 -1.55 19.92
N LEU A 189 -2.32 -1.81 20.28
CA LEU A 189 -1.80 -1.52 21.63
C LEU A 189 -1.91 -0.02 21.96
N LEU A 190 -1.50 0.87 21.05
CA LEU A 190 -1.56 2.32 21.28
C LEU A 190 -2.99 2.85 21.42
N ARG A 191 -3.95 2.33 20.64
CA ARG A 191 -5.37 2.69 20.80
C ARG A 191 -5.87 2.32 22.20
N LEU A 192 -5.56 1.10 22.67
CA LEU A 192 -5.94 0.65 24.01
C LEU A 192 -5.26 1.48 25.10
N ALA A 193 -3.96 1.77 24.97
CA ALA A 193 -3.21 2.60 25.92
C ALA A 193 -3.79 4.02 26.07
N ARG A 194 -4.44 4.53 25.03
CA ARG A 194 -5.11 5.83 25.00
C ARG A 194 -6.59 5.77 25.43
N GLY A 195 -7.05 4.62 25.95
CA GLY A 195 -8.42 4.41 26.39
C GLY A 195 -9.43 4.16 25.27
N GLY A 196 -8.96 3.93 24.04
CA GLY A 196 -9.81 3.64 22.88
C GLY A 196 -10.06 2.15 22.66
N ASN A 197 -10.92 1.83 21.69
CA ASN A 197 -11.15 0.45 21.26
C ASN A 197 -9.93 -0.04 20.45
N PRO A 198 -9.29 -1.18 20.81
CA PRO A 198 -8.20 -1.74 20.01
C PRO A 198 -8.66 -2.21 18.63
N ALA A 199 -9.94 -2.58 18.49
CA ALA A 199 -10.52 -3.03 17.24
C ALA A 199 -10.79 -1.87 16.27
N THR A 200 -10.56 -2.11 14.97
CA THR A 200 -10.99 -1.23 13.89
C THR A 200 -12.31 -1.71 13.33
N ALA A 201 -13.32 -0.83 13.28
CA ALA A 201 -14.56 -1.11 12.56
C ALA A 201 -14.28 -1.19 11.06
N ARG A 202 -14.26 -2.41 10.50
CA ARG A 202 -14.07 -2.66 9.07
C ARG A 202 -15.00 -3.75 8.58
N ALA A 203 -15.25 -3.75 7.27
CA ALA A 203 -15.96 -4.86 6.64
C ALA A 203 -15.20 -6.17 6.91
N PRO A 204 -15.90 -7.29 7.22
CA PRO A 204 -15.26 -8.57 7.41
C PRO A 204 -14.47 -8.98 6.17
N LEU A 205 -13.20 -9.34 6.36
CA LEU A 205 -12.41 -9.97 5.30
C LEU A 205 -12.69 -11.48 5.24
N PRO A 206 -12.57 -12.12 4.07
CA PRO A 206 -12.79 -13.55 3.93
C PRO A 206 -11.99 -14.33 4.97
N CYS A 207 -12.66 -15.23 5.69
CA CYS A 207 -11.99 -16.13 6.61
C CYS A 207 -11.64 -17.42 5.86
N THR A 208 -10.36 -17.60 5.55
CA THR A 208 -9.88 -18.89 5.06
C THR A 208 -9.57 -19.79 6.23
N ALA A 209 -10.27 -20.92 6.29
CA ALA A 209 -9.98 -21.98 7.24
C ALA A 209 -8.55 -22.52 7.01
N PRO A 210 -7.86 -22.98 8.07
CA PRO A 210 -6.59 -23.67 7.92
C PRO A 210 -6.79 -24.93 7.05
N THR A 211 -6.09 -25.01 5.92
CA THR A 211 -6.05 -26.22 5.08
C THR A 211 -4.83 -27.05 5.43
N ALA A 212 -4.86 -28.36 5.14
CA ALA A 212 -3.71 -29.24 5.30
C ALA A 212 -2.44 -28.64 4.68
N SER A 213 -1.32 -28.75 5.40
CA SER A 213 -0.03 -28.23 4.93
C SER A 213 0.37 -28.94 3.63
N THR A 214 0.69 -28.17 2.60
CA THR A 214 1.24 -28.73 1.36
C THR A 214 2.62 -29.35 1.62
N GLY A 215 3.05 -30.30 0.78
CA GLY A 215 4.42 -30.83 0.87
C GLY A 215 5.46 -29.80 0.39
N ALA A 216 6.70 -29.91 0.86
CA ALA A 216 7.81 -29.03 0.44
C ALA A 216 8.06 -29.10 -1.09
N SER A 217 7.94 -30.29 -1.68
CA SER A 217 8.07 -30.48 -3.14
C SER A 217 6.98 -29.75 -3.92
N SER A 218 5.73 -29.79 -3.45
CA SER A 218 4.61 -29.07 -4.06
C SER A 218 4.80 -27.55 -3.98
N ARG A 219 5.31 -27.03 -2.85
CA ARG A 219 5.67 -25.61 -2.68
C ARG A 219 6.74 -25.18 -3.68
N LEU A 220 7.84 -25.92 -3.76
CA LEU A 220 8.93 -25.66 -4.71
C LEU A 220 8.43 -25.67 -6.16
N GLY A 221 7.64 -26.69 -6.52
CA GLY A 221 7.03 -26.78 -7.85
C GLY A 221 6.14 -25.58 -8.17
N ALA A 222 5.35 -25.10 -7.22
CA ALA A 222 4.54 -23.89 -7.41
C ALA A 222 5.41 -22.64 -7.65
N MET A 223 6.38 -22.37 -6.77
CA MET A 223 7.28 -21.21 -6.90
C MET A 223 8.05 -21.22 -8.23
N LEU A 224 8.53 -22.40 -8.66
CA LEU A 224 9.20 -22.57 -9.96
C LEU A 224 8.25 -22.28 -11.12
N ARG A 225 7.01 -22.79 -11.10
CA ARG A 225 6.01 -22.48 -12.13
C ARG A 225 5.70 -21.00 -12.21
N HIS A 226 5.49 -20.33 -11.08
CA HIS A 226 5.20 -18.89 -11.07
C HIS A 226 6.40 -18.07 -11.56
N THR A 227 7.61 -18.43 -11.15
CA THR A 227 8.85 -17.79 -11.61
C THR A 227 9.05 -17.99 -13.11
N ALA A 228 8.88 -19.21 -13.62
CA ALA A 228 8.99 -19.53 -15.04
C ALA A 228 7.96 -18.77 -15.88
N ARG A 229 6.68 -18.73 -15.44
CA ARG A 229 5.63 -17.93 -16.10
C ARG A 229 5.98 -16.45 -16.14
N ARG A 230 6.47 -15.89 -15.03
CA ARG A 230 6.91 -14.49 -14.96
C ARG A 230 8.10 -14.21 -15.88
N ALA A 231 9.09 -15.10 -15.90
CA ALA A 231 10.27 -14.99 -16.76
C ALA A 231 9.89 -15.06 -18.24
N LEU A 232 9.08 -16.07 -18.63
CA LEU A 232 8.57 -16.21 -19.98
C LEU A 232 7.81 -14.95 -20.42
N ARG A 233 6.90 -14.44 -19.58
CA ARG A 233 6.17 -13.20 -19.87
C ARG A 233 7.12 -12.04 -20.14
N LYS A 234 8.14 -11.83 -19.32
CA LYS A 234 9.15 -10.77 -19.52
C LYS A 234 10.03 -10.98 -20.75
N ALA A 235 10.27 -12.23 -21.14
CA ALA A 235 11.05 -12.57 -22.33
C ALA A 235 10.28 -12.32 -23.63
N VAL A 236 8.96 -12.54 -23.64
CA VAL A 236 8.12 -12.38 -24.85
C VAL A 236 7.42 -11.04 -24.94
N SER A 237 7.38 -10.25 -23.86
CA SER A 237 6.69 -8.97 -23.83
C SER A 237 7.47 -7.87 -23.12
N ARG A 238 7.05 -6.62 -23.35
CA ARG A 238 7.54 -5.43 -22.68
C ARG A 238 6.34 -4.60 -22.23
N ASP A 239 6.35 -4.25 -20.95
CA ASP A 239 5.35 -3.37 -20.36
C ASP A 239 5.79 -1.92 -20.52
N GLN A 240 4.88 -1.04 -20.93
CA GLN A 240 5.11 0.41 -21.05
C GLN A 240 3.85 1.17 -20.61
N TRP A 241 4.00 2.17 -19.74
CA TRP A 241 2.90 3.08 -19.41
C TRP A 241 2.81 4.21 -20.45
N GLY A 242 1.59 4.61 -20.78
CA GLY A 242 1.27 5.78 -21.58
C GLY A 242 -0.02 6.44 -21.08
N ILE A 243 -0.46 7.50 -21.76
CA ILE A 243 -1.60 8.32 -21.34
C ILE A 243 -2.75 8.17 -22.33
N ALA A 244 -3.99 8.08 -21.85
CA ALA A 244 -5.20 8.04 -22.66
C ALA A 244 -6.04 9.30 -22.39
N LEU A 245 -6.50 9.96 -23.46
CA LEU A 245 -7.20 11.24 -23.42
C LEU A 245 -8.62 11.08 -23.97
N ALA A 246 -9.63 11.38 -23.14
CA ALA A 246 -11.03 11.42 -23.54
C ALA A 246 -11.55 12.86 -23.45
N PHE A 247 -12.03 13.38 -24.58
CA PHE A 247 -12.51 14.76 -24.70
C PHE A 247 -14.00 14.82 -24.41
N GLY A 248 -14.40 15.73 -23.52
CA GLY A 248 -15.78 15.89 -23.08
C GLY A 248 -15.88 16.71 -21.79
N ASN A 249 -16.98 17.46 -21.64
CA ASN A 249 -17.18 18.31 -20.47
C ASN A 249 -17.41 17.51 -19.19
N GLU A 250 -18.03 16.34 -19.31
CA GLU A 250 -18.24 15.42 -18.19
C GLU A 250 -17.06 14.46 -18.05
N VAL A 251 -16.83 13.98 -16.83
CA VAL A 251 -15.84 12.93 -16.57
C VAL A 251 -16.15 11.68 -17.39
N CYS A 252 -15.16 11.23 -18.17
CA CYS A 252 -15.26 9.98 -18.90
C CYS A 252 -15.00 8.83 -17.93
N LEU A 253 -15.93 7.87 -17.86
CA LEU A 253 -15.79 6.65 -17.04
C LEU A 253 -15.65 5.37 -17.89
N ASP A 254 -15.48 5.55 -19.20
CA ASP A 254 -15.31 4.48 -20.19
C ASP A 254 -14.04 4.75 -21.00
N PRO A 255 -12.89 4.16 -20.61
CA PRO A 255 -11.61 4.42 -21.26
C PRO A 255 -11.57 3.96 -22.73
N ALA A 256 -12.56 3.19 -23.20
CA ALA A 256 -12.66 2.82 -24.61
C ALA A 256 -12.89 4.04 -25.53
N GLN A 257 -13.38 5.15 -24.99
CA GLN A 257 -13.60 6.41 -25.71
C GLN A 257 -12.32 7.26 -25.80
N ALA A 258 -11.28 6.91 -25.05
CA ALA A 258 -10.05 7.66 -25.00
C ALA A 258 -9.12 7.36 -26.18
N ARG A 259 -8.37 8.37 -26.62
CA ARG A 259 -7.27 8.22 -27.58
C ARG A 259 -5.94 8.11 -26.86
N LEU A 260 -5.05 7.28 -27.36
CA LEU A 260 -3.79 6.93 -26.68
C LEU A 260 -2.65 7.83 -27.13
N ILE A 261 -1.84 8.34 -26.21
CA ILE A 261 -0.52 8.90 -26.48
C ILE A 261 0.54 8.03 -25.80
N LEU A 262 1.61 7.76 -26.54
CA LEU A 262 2.65 6.82 -26.12
C LEU A 262 4.00 7.52 -26.07
N PRO A 263 4.78 7.33 -25.00
CA PRO A 263 6.15 7.81 -24.95
C PRO A 263 7.05 7.10 -25.96
N PRO A 264 8.22 7.67 -26.26
CA PRO A 264 9.33 6.94 -26.84
C PRO A 264 9.61 5.64 -26.09
N SER A 265 10.12 4.63 -26.79
CA SER A 265 10.22 3.27 -26.22
C SER A 265 11.21 3.15 -25.06
N ASP A 266 12.04 4.15 -24.78
CA ASP A 266 13.05 4.17 -23.70
C ASP A 266 12.51 4.65 -22.35
N ARG A 267 11.22 5.01 -22.28
CA ARG A 267 10.60 5.57 -21.08
C ARG A 267 9.13 5.20 -20.94
N PHE A 268 8.54 5.63 -19.84
CA PHE A 268 7.10 5.61 -19.63
C PHE A 268 6.57 6.96 -19.14
N TRP A 269 5.27 7.18 -19.31
CA TRP A 269 4.51 8.30 -18.75
C TRP A 269 3.36 7.76 -17.91
N ALA A 270 3.15 8.30 -16.71
CA ALA A 270 2.13 7.85 -15.77
C ALA A 270 1.58 9.01 -14.92
N ASP A 271 0.57 8.72 -14.10
CA ASP A 271 -0.03 9.63 -13.13
C ASP A 271 -0.48 11.00 -13.72
N PRO A 272 -1.28 11.02 -14.81
CA PRO A 272 -1.70 12.27 -15.41
C PRO A 272 -2.58 13.12 -14.47
N MET A 273 -2.22 14.39 -14.32
CA MET A 273 -3.02 15.43 -13.65
C MET A 273 -3.34 16.52 -14.66
N VAL A 274 -4.63 16.70 -14.95
CA VAL A 274 -5.12 17.67 -15.93
C VAL A 274 -5.26 19.04 -15.27
N TRP A 275 -4.83 20.09 -15.96
CA TRP A 275 -5.07 21.48 -15.55
C TRP A 275 -5.38 22.37 -16.77
N PRO A 276 -6.34 23.30 -16.70
CA PRO A 276 -6.62 24.21 -17.81
C PRO A 276 -5.42 25.13 -18.12
N ALA A 277 -5.13 25.31 -19.41
CA ALA A 277 -4.15 26.29 -19.89
C ALA A 277 -4.79 27.70 -20.00
N ALA A 278 -3.98 28.75 -19.85
CA ALA A 278 -4.47 30.14 -19.88
C ALA A 278 -5.02 30.58 -21.25
N ASP A 279 -4.51 29.97 -22.33
CA ASP A 279 -4.68 30.40 -23.72
C ASP A 279 -5.56 29.45 -24.57
N ARG A 280 -6.06 28.34 -23.99
CA ARG A 280 -7.06 27.34 -24.48
C ARG A 280 -6.53 25.91 -24.48
N GLY A 281 -7.27 24.97 -23.89
CA GLY A 281 -6.87 23.57 -23.78
C GLY A 281 -6.28 23.29 -22.40
N TRP A 282 -5.34 22.35 -22.30
CA TRP A 282 -4.90 21.83 -21.01
C TRP A 282 -3.39 21.57 -20.98
N TRP A 283 -2.85 21.61 -19.77
CA TRP A 283 -1.61 20.96 -19.39
C TRP A 283 -1.95 19.63 -18.74
N VAL A 284 -1.25 18.56 -19.14
CA VAL A 284 -1.32 17.25 -18.48
C VAL A 284 0.01 16.99 -17.82
N PHE A 285 0.08 17.19 -16.51
CA PHE A 285 1.26 16.91 -15.70
C PHE A 285 1.40 15.41 -15.50
N ILE A 286 2.62 14.89 -15.62
CA ILE A 286 2.88 13.44 -15.61
C ILE A 286 4.18 13.11 -14.87
N GLU A 287 4.28 11.87 -14.40
CA GLU A 287 5.56 11.23 -14.13
C GLU A 287 6.20 10.79 -15.44
N GLU A 288 7.51 11.05 -15.62
CA GLU A 288 8.35 10.42 -16.63
C GLU A 288 9.49 9.65 -15.96
N VAL A 289 9.66 8.38 -16.35
CA VAL A 289 10.83 7.57 -16.00
C VAL A 289 11.49 7.07 -17.27
N ILE A 290 12.72 7.53 -17.50
CA ILE A 290 13.63 6.94 -18.48
C ILE A 290 14.17 5.64 -17.89
N TYR A 291 13.97 4.51 -18.58
CA TYR A 291 14.26 3.19 -18.02
C TYR A 291 15.73 3.00 -17.63
N ALA A 292 16.65 3.64 -18.36
CA ALA A 292 18.08 3.58 -18.06
C ALA A 292 18.44 4.32 -16.76
N GLU A 293 17.69 5.37 -16.41
CA GLU A 293 17.91 6.19 -15.23
C GLU A 293 17.18 5.65 -14.00
N GLY A 294 16.01 5.03 -14.19
CA GLY A 294 15.25 4.38 -13.12
C GLY A 294 14.68 5.34 -12.06
N ARG A 295 14.63 6.64 -12.35
CA ARG A 295 14.15 7.70 -11.44
C ARG A 295 13.07 8.53 -12.13
N GLY A 296 11.97 8.78 -11.41
CA GLY A 296 10.84 9.60 -11.87
C GLY A 296 11.14 11.07 -11.76
N THR A 297 10.76 11.81 -12.79
CA THR A 297 10.76 13.27 -12.85
C THR A 297 9.41 13.77 -13.35
N LEU A 298 9.06 15.01 -13.03
CA LEU A 298 7.77 15.58 -13.42
C LEU A 298 7.90 16.34 -14.73
N LYS A 299 6.97 16.07 -15.65
CA LYS A 299 6.82 16.77 -16.93
C LYS A 299 5.40 17.29 -17.10
N ALA A 300 5.16 18.14 -18.10
CA ALA A 300 3.83 18.55 -18.52
C ALA A 300 3.68 18.46 -20.05
N ILE A 301 2.56 17.92 -20.51
CA ILE A 301 2.20 17.80 -21.92
C ILE A 301 1.17 18.88 -22.25
N ARG A 302 1.40 19.66 -23.31
CA ARG A 302 0.38 20.58 -23.82
C ARG A 302 -0.62 19.80 -24.67
N VAL A 303 -1.91 19.92 -24.37
CA VAL A 303 -3.01 19.26 -25.11
C VAL A 303 -4.04 20.30 -25.56
N TYR A 304 -4.46 20.21 -26.83
CA TYR A 304 -5.41 21.13 -27.45
C TYR A 304 -6.80 20.50 -27.64
N PRO A 305 -7.87 21.32 -27.78
CA PRO A 305 -9.24 20.81 -27.96
C PRO A 305 -9.48 19.95 -29.21
N ASP A 306 -8.63 20.06 -30.23
CA ASP A 306 -8.69 19.22 -31.43
C ASP A 306 -8.01 17.84 -31.25
N GLY A 307 -7.43 17.61 -30.07
CA GLY A 307 -6.70 16.38 -29.74
C GLY A 307 -5.23 16.37 -30.15
N SER A 308 -4.72 17.46 -30.73
CA SER A 308 -3.28 17.63 -30.94
C SER A 308 -2.58 17.89 -29.60
N TRP A 309 -1.30 17.51 -29.54
CA TRP A 309 -0.47 17.61 -28.34
C TRP A 309 1.00 17.86 -28.69
N GLU A 310 1.75 18.42 -27.73
CA GLU A 310 3.18 18.74 -27.85
C GLU A 310 4.04 17.90 -26.92
N GLN A 311 5.35 17.82 -27.21
CA GLN A 311 6.29 17.06 -26.38
C GLN A 311 6.30 17.53 -24.92
N PRO A 312 6.49 16.60 -23.95
CA PRO A 312 6.52 16.97 -22.55
C PRO A 312 7.65 17.95 -22.23
N VAL A 313 7.32 19.04 -21.54
CA VAL A 313 8.30 20.00 -21.01
C VAL A 313 8.69 19.64 -19.57
N PRO A 314 9.94 19.92 -19.13
CA PRO A 314 10.34 19.72 -17.74
C PRO A 314 9.52 20.54 -16.75
N VAL A 315 9.11 19.93 -15.63
CA VAL A 315 8.41 20.63 -14.54
C VAL A 315 9.22 20.60 -13.25
N MET A 316 9.67 19.41 -12.84
CA MET A 316 10.45 19.28 -11.60
C MET A 316 11.35 18.05 -11.65
N ALA A 317 12.60 18.22 -11.21
CA ALA A 317 13.54 17.15 -10.97
C ALA A 317 14.19 17.31 -9.58
N ARG A 318 14.49 16.18 -8.94
CA ARG A 318 15.16 16.11 -7.64
C ARG A 318 16.17 14.96 -7.63
N PRO A 319 17.08 14.92 -6.63
CA PRO A 319 17.99 13.79 -6.44
C PRO A 319 17.26 12.46 -6.18
N TRP A 320 16.03 12.52 -5.65
CA TRP A 320 15.15 11.39 -5.38
C TRP A 320 14.03 11.24 -6.44
N HIS A 321 13.30 10.13 -6.38
CA HIS A 321 12.20 9.82 -7.30
C HIS A 321 10.98 10.70 -7.01
N LEU A 322 10.40 11.29 -8.06
CA LEU A 322 9.13 12.02 -8.03
C LEU A 322 8.10 11.37 -8.95
N SER A 323 6.86 11.25 -8.49
CA SER A 323 5.69 10.79 -9.26
C SER A 323 4.43 11.54 -8.80
N TYR A 324 3.24 11.15 -9.28
CA TYR A 324 1.94 11.67 -8.84
C TYR A 324 1.90 13.19 -8.59
N PRO A 325 2.01 14.04 -9.64
CA PRO A 325 2.12 15.50 -9.52
C PRO A 325 0.78 16.16 -9.13
N PHE A 326 0.22 15.80 -7.97
CA PHE A 326 -1.13 16.17 -7.57
C PHE A 326 -1.34 17.69 -7.52
N LEU A 327 -2.40 18.20 -8.16
CA LEU A 327 -2.70 19.62 -8.28
C LEU A 327 -3.99 20.02 -7.57
N PHE A 328 -4.02 21.22 -7.01
CA PHE A 328 -5.26 21.84 -6.52
C PHE A 328 -5.17 23.36 -6.51
N TRP A 329 -6.33 24.02 -6.63
CA TRP A 329 -6.44 25.48 -6.51
C TRP A 329 -6.76 25.89 -5.07
N TRP A 330 -6.04 26.88 -4.56
CA TRP A 330 -6.31 27.47 -3.25
C TRP A 330 -5.77 28.90 -3.17
N GLU A 331 -6.59 29.81 -2.62
CA GLU A 331 -6.25 31.23 -2.40
C GLU A 331 -5.62 31.93 -3.62
N GLY A 332 -6.24 31.75 -4.79
CA GLY A 332 -5.82 32.44 -6.02
C GLY A 332 -4.53 31.90 -6.65
N ALA A 333 -4.05 30.74 -6.20
CA ALA A 333 -2.88 30.09 -6.76
C ALA A 333 -3.11 28.60 -7.01
N LEU A 334 -2.35 28.07 -7.97
CA LEU A 334 -2.22 26.65 -8.21
C LEU A 334 -1.12 26.08 -7.31
N TRP A 335 -1.41 24.95 -6.69
CA TRP A 335 -0.51 24.24 -5.80
C TRP A 335 -0.25 22.82 -6.30
N MET A 336 0.93 22.29 -5.99
CA MET A 336 1.34 20.92 -6.31
C MET A 336 1.85 20.19 -5.08
N VAL A 337 1.43 18.93 -4.91
CA VAL A 337 1.98 17.98 -3.94
C VAL A 337 2.49 16.77 -4.71
N PRO A 338 3.78 16.76 -5.09
CA PRO A 338 4.34 15.60 -5.78
C PRO A 338 4.58 14.45 -4.80
N GLU A 339 4.39 13.20 -5.25
CA GLU A 339 4.84 12.05 -4.46
C GLU A 339 6.36 12.10 -4.31
N SER A 340 6.81 12.10 -3.05
CA SER A 340 8.23 12.08 -2.67
C SER A 340 8.50 11.09 -1.54
N GLY A 341 7.75 9.98 -1.49
CA GLY A 341 7.85 8.98 -0.41
C GLY A 341 9.26 8.42 -0.21
N SER A 342 10.09 8.37 -1.26
CA SER A 342 11.52 8.01 -1.16
C SER A 342 12.36 9.00 -0.34
N ASN A 343 11.97 10.26 -0.28
CA ASN A 343 12.56 11.31 0.57
C ASN A 343 11.93 11.36 1.98
N ARG A 344 10.91 10.55 2.23
CA ARG A 344 10.17 10.48 3.50
C ARG A 344 9.48 11.80 3.92
N THR A 345 9.05 12.59 2.94
CA THR A 345 8.38 13.87 3.14
C THR A 345 7.11 13.94 2.29
N VAL A 346 6.18 14.81 2.68
CA VAL A 346 5.12 15.31 1.81
C VAL A 346 5.34 16.81 1.66
N GLU A 347 5.70 17.25 0.47
CA GLU A 347 6.11 18.64 0.21
C GLU A 347 5.04 19.38 -0.58
N LEU A 348 4.79 20.64 -0.23
CA LEU A 348 3.86 21.51 -0.92
C LEU A 348 4.61 22.58 -1.73
N TYR A 349 4.22 22.74 -2.99
CA TYR A 349 4.78 23.70 -3.92
C TYR A 349 3.72 24.66 -4.45
N ARG A 350 4.06 25.94 -4.57
CA ARG A 350 3.22 26.97 -5.19
C ARG A 350 3.66 27.20 -6.63
N CYS A 351 2.73 27.24 -7.57
CA CYS A 351 3.01 27.65 -8.95
C CYS A 351 3.24 29.17 -9.00
N THR A 352 4.39 29.58 -9.54
CA THR A 352 4.70 30.98 -9.83
C THR A 352 4.77 31.29 -11.33
N GLY A 353 4.71 30.25 -12.16
CA GLY A 353 4.62 30.36 -13.61
C GLY A 353 4.36 28.99 -14.22
N MET A 354 3.17 28.81 -14.80
CA MET A 354 2.76 27.54 -15.39
C MET A 354 3.45 27.33 -16.76
N PRO A 355 3.91 26.11 -17.09
CA PRO A 355 3.79 24.87 -16.31
C PRO A 355 4.99 24.53 -15.41
N ASP A 356 6.10 25.27 -15.47
CA ASP A 356 7.42 24.78 -15.02
C ASP A 356 8.07 25.56 -13.85
N ARG A 357 7.44 26.62 -13.33
CA ARG A 357 7.97 27.39 -12.19
C ARG A 357 7.18 27.13 -10.92
N TRP A 358 7.85 26.47 -9.98
CA TRP A 358 7.30 26.03 -8.71
C TRP A 358 8.22 26.36 -7.54
N GLU A 359 7.68 26.99 -6.51
CA GLU A 359 8.41 27.34 -5.29
C GLU A 359 7.97 26.44 -4.14
N LYS A 360 8.92 25.82 -3.44
CA LYS A 360 8.63 25.01 -2.26
C LYS A 360 8.11 25.94 -1.16
N ALA A 361 6.91 25.66 -0.65
CA ALA A 361 6.30 26.45 0.42
C ALA A 361 6.58 25.83 1.80
N VAL A 362 6.27 24.55 1.99
CA VAL A 362 6.36 23.88 3.30
C VAL A 362 6.42 22.37 3.17
N ASP A 363 6.99 21.69 4.16
CA ASP A 363 6.85 20.26 4.37
C ASP A 363 5.58 19.99 5.18
N LEU A 364 4.56 19.41 4.55
CA LEU A 364 3.28 19.10 5.20
C LEU A 364 3.43 17.98 6.23
N LEU A 365 4.25 16.97 5.93
CA LEU A 365 4.56 15.83 6.79
C LEU A 365 6.01 15.41 6.58
N THR A 366 6.69 15.00 7.66
CA THR A 366 8.10 14.56 7.63
C THR A 366 8.27 13.20 8.32
N GLY A 367 9.28 12.43 7.90
CA GLY A 367 9.59 11.15 8.51
C GLY A 367 8.60 10.04 8.14
N ILE A 368 7.83 10.21 7.07
CA ILE A 368 6.74 9.32 6.64
C ILE A 368 6.97 8.80 5.22
N ASP A 369 6.77 7.50 4.99
CA ASP A 369 6.75 6.93 3.63
C ASP A 369 5.30 6.96 3.14
N LEU A 370 4.89 8.09 2.54
CA LEU A 370 3.56 8.33 2.00
C LEU A 370 3.64 8.45 0.47
N VAL A 371 2.70 7.77 -0.19
CA VAL A 371 2.59 7.71 -1.65
C VAL A 371 1.18 8.11 -2.11
N ASP A 372 1.07 8.69 -3.30
CA ASP A 372 -0.13 9.30 -3.91
C ASP A 372 -0.89 10.30 -3.00
N ALA A 373 -0.18 11.31 -2.49
CA ALA A 373 -0.78 12.32 -1.62
C ALA A 373 -1.88 13.11 -2.36
N THR A 374 -3.13 12.95 -1.93
CA THR A 374 -4.31 13.57 -2.53
C THR A 374 -4.96 14.54 -1.55
N VAL A 375 -4.95 15.84 -1.88
CA VAL A 375 -5.43 16.92 -1.02
C VAL A 375 -6.77 17.47 -1.53
N PHE A 376 -7.76 17.66 -0.65
CA PHE A 376 -9.05 18.25 -1.03
C PHE A 376 -9.78 18.89 0.16
N ALA A 377 -10.67 19.83 -0.14
CA ALA A 377 -11.55 20.44 0.85
C ALA A 377 -12.88 19.66 0.94
N HIS A 378 -13.31 19.32 2.16
CA HIS A 378 -14.60 18.67 2.41
C HIS A 378 -15.07 18.93 3.85
N GLY A 379 -16.35 19.29 4.02
CA GLY A 379 -16.95 19.47 5.35
C GLY A 379 -16.29 20.57 6.18
N GLY A 380 -15.87 21.67 5.54
CA GLY A 380 -15.19 22.79 6.22
C GLY A 380 -13.76 22.49 6.69
N ARG A 381 -13.14 21.41 6.20
CA ARG A 381 -11.76 21.02 6.51
C ARG A 381 -11.00 20.65 5.25
N TRP A 382 -9.68 20.66 5.36
CA TRP A 382 -8.78 20.07 4.39
C TRP A 382 -8.47 18.64 4.78
N TRP A 383 -8.41 17.78 3.77
CA TRP A 383 -8.12 16.36 3.88
C TRP A 383 -6.92 16.01 3.02
N LEU A 384 -6.06 15.12 3.52
CA LEU A 384 -4.97 14.50 2.78
C LEU A 384 -5.14 13.00 2.90
N LEU A 385 -5.35 12.34 1.76
CA LEU A 385 -5.39 10.89 1.65
C LEU A 385 -4.11 10.40 0.98
N GLY A 386 -3.52 9.34 1.49
CA GLY A 386 -2.32 8.75 0.91
C GLY A 386 -2.05 7.37 1.46
N ASN A 387 -1.35 6.55 0.70
CA ASN A 387 -0.94 5.25 1.19
C ASN A 387 0.30 5.38 2.07
N VAL A 388 0.28 4.75 3.24
CA VAL A 388 1.41 4.77 4.18
C VAL A 388 1.87 3.33 4.41
N SER A 389 3.17 3.08 4.28
CA SER A 389 3.72 1.75 4.48
C SER A 389 4.61 1.66 5.71
N GLU A 390 4.42 0.62 6.51
CA GLU A 390 5.39 0.21 7.52
C GLU A 390 6.72 -0.21 6.86
N PRO A 391 7.89 0.06 7.47
CA PRO A 391 9.17 -0.30 6.86
C PRO A 391 9.31 -1.81 6.55
N GLY A 392 9.30 -2.16 5.27
CA GLY A 392 9.37 -3.54 4.76
C GLY A 392 8.03 -4.15 4.36
N ALA A 393 6.92 -3.42 4.57
CA ALA A 393 5.61 -3.75 4.01
C ALA A 393 5.51 -3.29 2.54
N ASP A 394 4.43 -3.69 1.88
CA ASP A 394 4.10 -3.18 0.54
C ASP A 394 3.41 -1.80 0.63
N LYS A 395 3.42 -1.02 -0.46
CA LYS A 395 2.91 0.37 -0.48
C LYS A 395 1.49 0.52 -1.04
N HIS A 396 0.75 -0.59 -1.10
CA HIS A 396 -0.48 -0.67 -1.89
C HIS A 396 -1.76 -0.78 -1.08
N ASP A 397 -1.67 -1.03 0.23
CA ASP A 397 -2.76 -1.68 0.95
C ASP A 397 -3.14 -1.02 2.28
N GLU A 398 -2.62 0.15 2.63
CA GLU A 398 -3.06 0.95 3.79
C GLU A 398 -3.29 2.42 3.38
N LEU A 399 -4.56 2.83 3.28
CA LEU A 399 -4.92 4.24 3.08
C LEU A 399 -4.96 4.92 4.44
N HIS A 400 -4.20 6.00 4.57
CA HIS A 400 -4.25 6.89 5.72
C HIS A 400 -4.91 8.21 5.32
N ALA A 401 -5.60 8.81 6.28
CA ALA A 401 -6.21 10.12 6.18
C ALA A 401 -5.61 11.06 7.21
N PHE A 402 -5.46 12.32 6.82
CA PHE A 402 -5.08 13.43 7.69
C PHE A 402 -6.04 14.58 7.45
N HIS A 403 -6.23 15.44 8.45
CA HIS A 403 -7.05 16.63 8.31
C HIS A 403 -6.39 17.88 8.90
N ALA A 404 -6.74 19.03 8.33
CA ALA A 404 -6.19 20.32 8.72
C ALA A 404 -7.24 21.44 8.56
N PRO A 405 -7.06 22.59 9.24
CA PRO A 405 -7.86 23.78 9.00
C PRO A 405 -7.53 24.46 7.65
N SER A 406 -6.31 24.26 7.14
CA SER A 406 -5.81 24.82 5.87
C SER A 406 -4.95 23.78 5.14
N PRO A 407 -4.69 23.91 3.83
CA PRO A 407 -3.81 22.98 3.13
C PRO A 407 -2.33 23.14 3.55
N LEU A 408 -1.98 24.23 4.23
CA LEU A 408 -0.68 24.45 4.86
C LEU A 408 -0.53 23.68 6.19
N GLY A 409 -1.61 23.06 6.69
CA GLY A 409 -1.63 22.38 7.97
C GLY A 409 -2.09 23.27 9.14
N PRO A 410 -1.73 22.91 10.38
CA PRO A 410 -1.05 21.66 10.73
C PRO A 410 -1.93 20.44 10.39
N TRP A 411 -1.30 19.37 9.90
CA TRP A 411 -1.98 18.14 9.53
C TRP A 411 -2.04 17.17 10.72
N GLU A 412 -3.24 16.77 11.09
CA GLU A 412 -3.49 15.81 12.16
C GLU A 412 -3.89 14.44 11.57
N PRO A 413 -3.35 13.32 12.09
CA PRO A 413 -3.74 11.99 11.62
C PRO A 413 -5.18 11.68 12.04
N HIS A 414 -5.96 11.13 11.12
CA HIS A 414 -7.31 10.65 11.42
C HIS A 414 -7.27 9.54 12.49
N ALA A 415 -8.18 9.61 13.46
CA ALA A 415 -8.20 8.69 14.62
C ALA A 415 -8.37 7.20 14.25
N ALA A 416 -8.97 6.91 13.09
CA ALA A 416 -9.23 5.55 12.61
C ALA A 416 -8.11 5.00 11.72
N ASN A 417 -6.99 5.71 11.52
CA ASN A 417 -5.93 5.29 10.63
C ASN A 417 -5.37 3.89 10.94
N PRO A 418 -5.10 3.05 9.92
CA PRO A 418 -5.46 3.25 8.51
C PRO A 418 -6.98 3.18 8.29
N VAL A 419 -7.52 4.11 7.49
CA VAL A 419 -8.96 4.17 7.20
C VAL A 419 -9.42 3.09 6.22
N VAL A 420 -8.51 2.58 5.39
CA VAL A 420 -8.73 1.40 4.52
C VAL A 420 -7.50 0.50 4.59
N SER A 421 -7.69 -0.82 4.59
CA SER A 421 -6.58 -1.77 4.56
C SER A 421 -6.78 -2.92 3.59
N ASP A 422 -6.98 -2.61 2.31
CA ASP A 422 -7.27 -3.56 1.25
C ASP A 422 -6.57 -3.13 -0.06
N ALA A 423 -5.63 -3.94 -0.53
CA ALA A 423 -4.84 -3.70 -1.75
C ALA A 423 -5.69 -3.55 -3.03
N ARG A 424 -6.98 -3.90 -2.98
CA ARG A 424 -7.91 -3.75 -4.10
C ARG A 424 -8.52 -2.35 -4.20
N VAL A 425 -8.48 -1.56 -3.12
CA VAL A 425 -9.24 -0.29 -3.03
C VAL A 425 -8.56 0.82 -2.21
N ALA A 426 -7.38 0.57 -1.62
CA ALA A 426 -6.71 1.53 -0.74
C ALA A 426 -6.03 2.66 -1.52
N ARG A 427 -5.09 2.32 -2.41
CA ARG A 427 -4.18 3.28 -3.07
C ARG A 427 -4.93 4.33 -3.89
N PRO A 428 -4.71 5.65 -3.67
CA PRO A 428 -5.33 6.70 -4.47
C PRO A 428 -4.98 6.61 -5.96
N ALA A 429 -5.84 7.15 -6.80
CA ALA A 429 -5.72 7.04 -8.27
C ALA A 429 -6.09 8.34 -8.99
N GLY A 430 -5.76 9.48 -8.40
CA GLY A 430 -6.08 10.81 -8.91
C GLY A 430 -7.02 11.62 -8.00
N PRO A 431 -7.43 12.82 -8.45
CA PRO A 431 -8.28 13.71 -7.69
C PRO A 431 -9.65 13.12 -7.36
N LEU A 432 -10.17 13.47 -6.18
CA LEU A 432 -11.57 13.21 -5.86
C LEU A 432 -12.44 14.15 -6.69
N PHE A 433 -13.58 13.66 -7.16
CA PHE A 433 -14.53 14.45 -7.93
C PHE A 433 -15.96 14.18 -7.50
N ARG A 434 -16.87 15.11 -7.83
CA ARG A 434 -18.30 14.93 -7.62
C ARG A 434 -18.96 14.41 -8.89
N HIS A 435 -19.77 13.38 -8.77
CA HIS A 435 -20.58 12.85 -9.87
C HIS A 435 -21.94 12.41 -9.33
N GLY A 436 -23.04 12.91 -9.92
CA GLY A 436 -24.39 12.65 -9.43
C GLY A 436 -24.60 13.05 -7.96
N GLY A 437 -24.00 14.17 -7.51
CA GLY A 437 -24.05 14.65 -6.12
C GLY A 437 -23.16 13.88 -5.13
N ARG A 438 -22.53 12.79 -5.53
CA ARG A 438 -21.71 11.91 -4.68
C ARG A 438 -20.24 12.31 -4.79
N LEU A 439 -19.51 12.29 -3.66
CA LEU A 439 -18.05 12.46 -3.67
C LEU A 439 -17.40 11.11 -3.94
N LEU A 440 -16.66 11.00 -5.03
CA LEU A 440 -16.00 9.78 -5.47
C LEU A 440 -14.49 9.93 -5.34
N ARG A 441 -13.86 8.92 -4.74
CA ARG A 441 -12.41 8.75 -4.68
C ARG A 441 -12.00 7.66 -5.68
N PRO A 442 -11.25 8.00 -6.73
CA PRO A 442 -10.54 7.01 -7.53
C PRO A 442 -9.55 6.25 -6.66
N ALA A 443 -9.55 4.93 -6.76
CA ALA A 443 -8.56 4.09 -6.15
C ALA A 443 -8.05 3.03 -7.13
N GLN A 444 -6.81 2.59 -6.91
CA GLN A 444 -6.18 1.54 -7.68
C GLN A 444 -6.56 0.17 -7.11
N VAL A 445 -6.78 -0.78 -8.01
CA VAL A 445 -6.76 -2.20 -7.72
C VAL A 445 -5.31 -2.66 -7.97
N CYS A 446 -4.52 -2.83 -6.91
CA CYS A 446 -3.11 -3.19 -7.02
C CYS A 446 -2.86 -4.72 -7.06
N VAL A 447 -3.87 -5.49 -7.44
CA VAL A 447 -3.82 -6.95 -7.56
C VAL A 447 -4.58 -7.40 -8.82
N PRO A 448 -4.12 -8.44 -9.55
CA PRO A 448 -2.93 -9.28 -9.31
C PRO A 448 -1.59 -8.57 -9.55
N GLU A 449 -1.60 -7.40 -10.19
CA GLU A 449 -0.42 -6.56 -10.41
C GLU A 449 -0.72 -5.08 -10.10
N TYR A 450 0.34 -4.31 -9.88
CA TYR A 450 0.24 -2.88 -9.59
C TYR A 450 -0.57 -2.15 -10.66
N GLY A 451 -1.53 -1.34 -10.22
CA GLY A 451 -2.36 -0.51 -11.09
C GLY A 451 -3.31 -1.27 -12.01
N HIS A 452 -3.64 -2.54 -11.72
CA HIS A 452 -4.38 -3.41 -12.65
C HIS A 452 -5.71 -2.80 -13.13
N ALA A 453 -6.46 -2.16 -12.25
CA ALA A 453 -7.74 -1.54 -12.59
C ALA A 453 -8.01 -0.32 -11.69
N LEU A 454 -9.05 0.45 -12.05
CA LEU A 454 -9.58 1.51 -11.21
C LEU A 454 -10.87 1.07 -10.51
N VAL A 455 -11.09 1.61 -9.32
CA VAL A 455 -12.36 1.50 -8.60
C VAL A 455 -12.74 2.86 -8.04
N LEU A 456 -13.99 3.26 -8.26
CA LEU A 456 -14.54 4.50 -7.72
C LEU A 456 -15.19 4.20 -6.37
N ARG A 457 -14.69 4.87 -5.35
CA ARG A 457 -15.09 4.70 -3.96
C ARG A 457 -15.94 5.89 -3.55
N ARG A 458 -17.24 5.67 -3.35
CA ARG A 458 -18.13 6.71 -2.85
C ARG A 458 -17.84 6.93 -1.38
N ILE A 459 -17.46 8.16 -1.01
CA ILE A 459 -17.28 8.54 0.39
C ILE A 459 -18.66 8.82 0.99
N GLU A 460 -19.09 7.99 1.93
CA GLU A 460 -20.38 8.11 2.63
C GLU A 460 -20.26 8.99 3.87
N ARG A 461 -19.14 8.87 4.60
CA ARG A 461 -18.85 9.62 5.81
C ARG A 461 -17.35 9.89 5.92
N LEU A 462 -17.01 11.14 6.22
CA LEU A 462 -15.64 11.60 6.41
C LEU A 462 -15.64 12.66 7.52
N THR A 463 -15.23 12.26 8.72
CA THR A 463 -15.05 13.11 9.91
C THR A 463 -13.69 12.79 10.54
N PRO A 464 -13.17 13.60 11.48
CA PRO A 464 -11.90 13.30 12.17
C PRO A 464 -11.81 11.90 12.82
N THR A 465 -12.97 11.29 13.09
CA THR A 465 -13.10 10.02 13.80
C THR A 465 -13.76 8.91 12.98
N GLU A 466 -14.41 9.21 11.86
CA GLU A 466 -15.11 8.23 11.03
C GLU A 466 -14.79 8.35 9.55
N TYR A 467 -14.50 7.20 8.92
CA TYR A 467 -14.33 7.06 7.49
C TYR A 467 -15.15 5.87 6.99
N VAL A 468 -16.08 6.11 6.06
CA VAL A 468 -16.89 5.06 5.43
C VAL A 468 -16.97 5.30 3.94
N GLU A 469 -16.69 4.26 3.17
CA GLU A 469 -16.81 4.28 1.71
C GLU A 469 -17.41 2.99 1.15
N SER A 470 -18.05 3.09 -0.01
CA SER A 470 -18.67 1.98 -0.74
C SER A 470 -18.15 1.91 -2.18
N THR A 471 -18.18 0.73 -2.81
CA THR A 471 -17.84 0.59 -4.23
C THR A 471 -18.97 1.16 -5.07
N GLU A 472 -18.72 2.18 -5.87
CA GLU A 472 -19.68 2.71 -6.84
C GLU A 472 -19.50 2.02 -8.21
N ARG A 473 -18.25 1.95 -8.68
CA ARG A 473 -17.93 1.44 -10.02
C ARG A 473 -16.53 0.85 -10.04
N ARG A 474 -16.31 -0.14 -10.90
CA ARG A 474 -15.00 -0.63 -11.30
C ARG A 474 -14.78 -0.32 -12.79
N ILE A 475 -13.56 0.06 -13.16
CA ILE A 475 -13.14 0.31 -14.54
C ILE A 475 -11.97 -0.63 -14.82
N ASP A 476 -12.24 -1.65 -15.64
CA ASP A 476 -11.28 -2.70 -15.97
C ASP A 476 -10.43 -2.33 -17.20
N PRO A 477 -9.20 -2.86 -17.29
CA PRO A 477 -8.37 -2.73 -18.48
C PRO A 477 -8.90 -3.60 -19.62
N GLY A 478 -8.19 -3.61 -20.75
CA GLY A 478 -8.48 -4.53 -21.86
C GLY A 478 -9.48 -4.02 -22.89
N TRP A 479 -9.83 -2.73 -22.87
CA TRP A 479 -10.65 -2.11 -23.92
C TRP A 479 -9.96 -2.13 -25.30
N LEU A 480 -8.63 -2.26 -25.33
CA LEU A 480 -7.85 -2.53 -26.54
C LEU A 480 -6.87 -3.69 -26.31
N PRO A 481 -6.51 -4.44 -27.38
CA PRO A 481 -5.55 -5.53 -27.28
C PRO A 481 -4.21 -5.10 -26.66
N GLY A 482 -3.81 -5.80 -25.60
CA GLY A 482 -2.54 -5.58 -24.90
C GLY A 482 -2.60 -4.58 -23.75
N ILE A 483 -3.68 -3.83 -23.56
CA ILE A 483 -3.86 -2.97 -22.38
C ILE A 483 -4.16 -3.87 -21.17
N ALA A 484 -3.27 -3.85 -20.19
CA ALA A 484 -3.29 -4.75 -19.04
C ALA A 484 -3.57 -4.05 -17.71
N CYS A 485 -3.40 -2.71 -17.66
CA CYS A 485 -3.58 -1.92 -16.45
C CYS A 485 -4.10 -0.51 -16.78
N ILE A 486 -4.74 0.13 -15.80
CA ILE A 486 -5.26 1.51 -15.79
C ILE A 486 -5.30 1.94 -14.31
N HIS A 487 -4.59 3.01 -13.92
CA HIS A 487 -4.39 3.29 -12.49
C HIS A 487 -4.45 4.74 -12.04
N THR A 488 -4.67 5.68 -12.96
CA THR A 488 -4.98 7.07 -12.64
C THR A 488 -6.14 7.58 -13.46
N LEU A 489 -6.96 8.42 -12.85
CA LEU A 489 -8.05 9.18 -13.47
C LEU A 489 -7.96 10.62 -12.99
N SER A 490 -7.80 11.56 -13.92
CA SER A 490 -7.90 13.00 -13.66
C SER A 490 -8.85 13.63 -14.66
N HIS A 491 -9.64 14.60 -14.20
CA HIS A 491 -10.61 15.28 -15.03
C HIS A 491 -10.64 16.77 -14.72
N GLU A 492 -10.63 17.56 -15.77
CA GLU A 492 -11.01 18.97 -15.78
C GLU A 492 -12.02 19.18 -16.91
N ALA A 493 -12.77 20.29 -16.86
CA ALA A 493 -13.78 20.59 -17.86
C ALA A 493 -13.20 20.45 -19.29
N GLY A 494 -13.77 19.53 -20.06
CA GLY A 494 -13.43 19.26 -21.45
C GLY A 494 -12.39 18.15 -21.68
N LEU A 495 -11.68 17.68 -20.65
CA LEU A 495 -10.67 16.63 -20.78
C LEU A 495 -10.61 15.69 -19.57
N THR A 496 -10.73 14.39 -19.83
CA THR A 496 -10.40 13.32 -18.89
C THR A 496 -9.11 12.64 -19.35
N ALA A 497 -8.15 12.47 -18.45
CA ALA A 497 -6.94 11.73 -18.68
C ALA A 497 -6.87 10.48 -17.80
N PHE A 498 -6.38 9.40 -18.39
CA PHE A 498 -6.00 8.16 -17.72
C PHE A 498 -4.55 7.82 -18.06
N ASP A 499 -3.91 7.00 -17.25
CA ASP A 499 -2.77 6.21 -17.71
C ASP A 499 -3.19 4.78 -18.04
N PHE A 500 -2.34 4.07 -18.78
CA PHE A 500 -2.56 2.67 -19.09
C PHE A 500 -1.24 1.93 -19.28
N LEU A 501 -1.18 0.68 -18.83
CA LEU A 501 -0.04 -0.20 -19.12
C LEU A 501 -0.37 -1.01 -20.35
N ILE A 502 0.45 -0.88 -21.37
CA ILE A 502 0.41 -1.76 -22.53
C ILE A 502 1.52 -2.81 -22.46
N ARG A 503 1.11 -4.07 -22.58
CA ARG A 503 1.99 -5.23 -22.69
C ARG A 503 2.21 -5.55 -24.16
N ARG A 504 3.31 -5.04 -24.71
CA ARG A 504 3.67 -5.20 -26.12
C ARG A 504 4.42 -6.50 -26.33
N SER A 505 4.01 -7.27 -27.33
CA SER A 505 4.78 -8.42 -27.80
C SER A 505 6.15 -7.96 -28.31
N ARG A 506 7.20 -8.72 -27.97
CA ARG A 506 8.53 -8.59 -28.60
C ARG A 506 8.62 -9.35 -29.91
N LEU A 507 7.63 -10.20 -30.21
CA LEU A 507 7.63 -11.16 -31.31
C LEU A 507 6.69 -10.76 -32.46
N SER A 508 5.80 -9.81 -32.23
CA SER A 508 4.78 -9.42 -33.21
C SER A 508 4.53 -7.91 -33.20
N GLN A 509 4.05 -7.39 -34.32
CA GLN A 509 3.67 -5.98 -34.44
C GLN A 509 2.41 -5.68 -33.61
N PRO A 510 2.23 -4.42 -33.17
CA PRO A 510 1.01 -4.01 -32.47
C PRO A 510 -0.25 -4.19 -33.34
N ALA A 511 -1.36 -4.55 -32.70
CA ALA A 511 -2.64 -4.74 -33.37
C ALA A 511 -3.09 -3.47 -34.12
N ALA A 512 -3.77 -3.65 -35.27
CA ALA A 512 -4.22 -2.52 -36.10
C ALA A 512 -5.20 -1.57 -35.35
N ALA A 513 -5.99 -2.09 -34.41
CA ALA A 513 -6.86 -1.29 -33.56
C ALA A 513 -6.05 -0.33 -32.66
N LEU A 514 -4.95 -0.80 -32.07
CA LEU A 514 -4.07 0.03 -31.26
C LEU A 514 -3.42 1.15 -32.07
N ARG A 515 -2.93 0.83 -33.29
CA ARG A 515 -2.35 1.84 -34.19
C ARG A 515 -3.35 2.94 -34.53
N ARG A 516 -4.61 2.60 -34.75
CA ARG A 516 -5.69 3.57 -35.03
C ARG A 516 -6.08 4.42 -33.82
N ALA A 517 -6.00 3.85 -32.61
CA ALA A 517 -6.31 4.55 -31.37
C ALA A 517 -5.20 5.49 -30.90
N THR A 518 -3.99 5.37 -31.46
CA THR A 518 -2.83 6.17 -31.06
C THR A 518 -2.86 7.53 -31.77
N LEU A 519 -2.81 8.61 -30.99
CA LEU A 519 -2.56 9.96 -31.48
C LEU A 519 -1.08 10.14 -31.79
N HIS A 520 -0.80 10.82 -32.89
CA HIS A 520 0.54 11.27 -33.23
C HIS A 520 0.75 12.70 -32.74
N GLU A 521 2.00 13.03 -32.43
CA GLU A 521 2.44 14.38 -32.09
C GLU A 521 2.07 15.35 -33.23
N ALA A 522 1.81 16.62 -32.88
CA ALA A 522 1.73 17.66 -33.88
C ALA A 522 3.07 17.70 -34.64
N SER A 523 3.06 17.37 -35.94
CA SER A 523 4.19 17.67 -36.79
C SER A 523 4.31 19.19 -36.83
N HIS A 524 5.28 19.75 -36.10
CA HIS A 524 5.64 21.14 -36.28
C HIS A 524 5.99 21.31 -37.76
N ARG A 525 5.05 21.83 -38.54
CA ARG A 525 5.36 22.46 -39.81
C ARG A 525 6.35 23.54 -39.44
N ARG A 526 7.62 23.30 -39.79
CA ARG A 526 8.52 24.38 -40.18
C ARG A 526 7.90 25.01 -41.43
N GLN A 527 6.90 25.85 -41.22
CA GLN A 527 6.40 26.81 -42.19
C GLN A 527 6.51 28.16 -41.50
N ASP A 528 7.65 28.79 -41.73
CA ASP A 528 7.85 30.20 -42.08
C ASP A 528 9.36 30.44 -41.97
N LYS A 529 10.07 30.34 -43.11
CA LYS A 529 10.37 31.41 -44.09
C LYS A 529 11.69 32.10 -43.77
#